data_AF-A0A966GBS4-F1
#
_entry.id   AF-A0A966GBS4-F1
#
_cell.length_a   1.000
_cell.length_b   1.000
_cell.length_c   1.000
_cell.angle_alpha   90.00
_cell.angle_beta   90.00
_cell.angle_gamma   90.00
#
_symmetry.space_group_name_H-M   'P 1'
#
loop_
_entity.id
_entity.type
_entity.pdbx_description
1 polymer ?
#
loop_
_entity_poly.entity_id
_entity_poly.type
_entity_poly.pdbx_seq_one_letter_code
_entity_poly.pdbx_strand_id
1 'polypeptide(L)'
;MKRLLSLFVFGLMTINQGSAQNIAYEVIRTAEAPGYFALRVYPGSDLPELKLETVLVENFRNKAERKRFTELISNLKNTGLKVMSADEATALVGDDNYRLVLLGGPAQNRWLQFRPLDFTGINEQFEMFSLTKLGPVYLSNIKAEFGGNVSQVRPDQVPFLDDQSTYFVGQFEEPMKTRVNITGETPDLTVNANGIMDLTTFVPHEASGVLAQLWQDLNPKENLENFDPLQFDIKKIVTGSFPILLAVIGLFLMYISVRPSRLKTGMIKQMDDEFWNTPIEETPLYQAWEHSFPWELSDKELKLAH
;
A
#
# COMPACT_ATOMS: atom_id res chain seq x y z
N MET A 1 -28.90 -51.54 26.97
CA MET A 1 -28.65 -50.64 25.81
C MET A 1 -29.16 -49.22 26.07
N LYS A 2 -28.65 -48.51 27.09
CA LYS A 2 -28.99 -47.09 27.36
C LYS A 2 -27.81 -46.27 27.94
N ARG A 3 -26.59 -46.81 27.93
CA ARG A 3 -25.40 -46.17 28.51
C ARG A 3 -24.25 -45.95 27.52
N LEU A 4 -24.54 -46.07 26.22
CA LEU A 4 -23.55 -45.85 25.15
C LEU A 4 -23.84 -44.63 24.28
N LEU A 5 -24.96 -43.94 24.52
CA LEU A 5 -25.38 -42.77 23.71
C LEU A 5 -25.00 -41.41 24.34
N SER A 6 -24.56 -41.36 25.60
CA SER A 6 -24.18 -40.08 26.25
C SER A 6 -22.74 -39.66 26.00
N LEU A 7 -21.94 -40.50 25.34
CA LEU A 7 -20.55 -40.20 24.98
C LEU A 7 -20.40 -39.63 23.56
N PHE A 8 -21.49 -39.58 22.78
CA PHE A 8 -21.47 -39.08 21.40
C PHE A 8 -21.97 -37.63 21.26
N VAL A 9 -22.43 -37.00 22.34
CA VAL A 9 -22.95 -35.61 22.34
C VAL A 9 -22.00 -34.63 23.06
N PHE A 10 -20.94 -35.12 23.69
CA PHE A 10 -19.95 -34.30 24.41
C PHE A 10 -18.62 -34.10 23.65
N GLY A 11 -18.59 -34.41 22.35
CA GLY A 11 -17.42 -34.27 21.48
C GLY A 11 -17.56 -33.18 20.41
N LEU A 12 -18.52 -32.25 20.57
CA LEU A 12 -18.78 -31.16 19.63
C LEU A 12 -18.91 -29.80 20.34
N MET A 13 -18.11 -29.59 21.38
CA MET A 13 -17.86 -28.28 21.95
C MET A 13 -16.46 -28.27 22.51
N THR A 14 -15.51 -27.76 21.71
CA THR A 14 -14.36 -26.91 22.10
C THR A 14 -13.25 -26.96 21.06
N ILE A 15 -13.51 -26.39 19.87
CA ILE A 15 -12.47 -25.62 19.18
C ILE A 15 -13.16 -24.39 18.57
N ASN A 16 -13.58 -23.46 19.43
CA ASN A 16 -13.55 -22.06 19.02
C ASN A 16 -12.05 -21.73 18.92
N GLN A 17 -11.48 -21.97 17.74
CA GLN A 17 -10.20 -21.39 17.35
C GLN A 17 -10.45 -19.88 17.21
N GLY A 18 -10.45 -19.18 18.34
CA GLY A 18 -10.28 -17.74 18.35
C GLY A 18 -8.86 -17.45 17.89
N SER A 19 -8.70 -17.07 16.63
CA SER A 19 -7.73 -16.11 16.12
C SER A 19 -7.86 -16.03 14.59
N ALA A 20 -8.82 -15.26 14.09
CA ALA A 20 -8.73 -14.73 12.73
C ALA A 20 -8.01 -13.39 12.86
N GLN A 21 -6.68 -13.39 12.83
CA GLN A 21 -5.88 -12.17 12.81
C GLN A 21 -6.02 -11.52 11.43
N ASN A 22 -7.11 -10.76 11.23
CA ASN A 22 -7.33 -10.06 9.96
C ASN A 22 -6.60 -8.70 9.92
N ILE A 23 -5.89 -8.32 10.98
CA ILE A 23 -4.98 -7.18 11.02
C ILE A 23 -3.60 -7.72 11.38
N ALA A 24 -2.59 -7.35 10.63
CA ALA A 24 -1.21 -7.69 10.92
C ALA A 24 -0.41 -6.43 11.26
N TYR A 25 0.62 -6.61 12.08
CA TYR A 25 1.41 -5.50 12.56
C TYR A 25 2.87 -5.89 12.80
N GLU A 26 3.75 -4.91 12.71
CA GLU A 26 5.15 -5.04 13.09
C GLU A 26 5.52 -3.91 14.06
N VAL A 27 6.47 -4.22 14.94
CA VAL A 27 6.99 -3.28 15.94
C VAL A 27 8.39 -2.89 15.53
N ILE A 28 8.60 -1.58 15.42
CA ILE A 28 9.85 -0.96 15.01
C ILE A 28 10.40 -0.19 16.20
N ARG A 29 11.60 -0.56 16.64
CA ARG A 29 12.36 0.14 17.67
C ARG A 29 13.81 0.25 17.24
N THR A 30 14.33 1.47 17.24
CA THR A 30 15.71 1.77 16.84
C THR A 30 16.56 2.11 18.06
N ALA A 31 17.87 1.87 17.97
CA ALA A 31 18.81 2.26 19.02
C ALA A 31 18.98 3.79 19.12
N GLU A 32 18.71 4.52 18.03
CA GLU A 32 18.91 5.97 17.92
C GLU A 32 17.85 6.80 18.66
N ALA A 33 16.64 6.24 18.84
CA ALA A 33 15.55 6.90 19.56
C ALA A 33 15.12 6.06 20.79
N PRO A 34 15.95 5.99 21.85
CA PRO A 34 15.59 5.27 23.06
C PRO A 34 14.35 5.92 23.71
N GLY A 35 13.38 5.09 24.11
CA GLY A 35 12.10 5.55 24.69
C GLY A 35 10.95 5.66 23.68
N TYR A 36 11.20 5.43 22.39
CA TYR A 36 10.18 5.46 21.34
C TYR A 36 10.03 4.11 20.64
N PHE A 37 8.83 3.86 20.11
CA PHE A 37 8.55 2.76 19.19
C PHE A 37 7.58 3.24 18.09
N ALA A 38 7.59 2.57 16.95
CA ALA A 38 6.48 2.61 16.00
C ALA A 38 5.85 1.23 15.87
N LEU A 39 4.53 1.21 15.85
CA LEU A 39 3.71 0.09 15.49
C LEU A 39 3.20 0.35 14.08
N ARG A 40 3.73 -0.39 13.12
CA ARG A 40 3.25 -0.34 11.74
C ARG A 40 2.16 -1.38 11.57
N VAL A 41 1.01 -0.95 11.08
CA VAL A 41 -0.20 -1.77 10.93
C VAL A 41 -0.50 -1.89 9.44
N TYR A 42 -0.78 -3.11 8.98
CA TYR A 42 -1.09 -3.41 7.59
C TYR A 42 -2.32 -4.34 7.51
N PRO A 43 -3.11 -4.25 6.42
CA PRO A 43 -4.28 -5.09 6.27
C PRO A 43 -3.85 -6.57 6.21
N GLY A 44 -4.65 -7.45 6.82
CA GLY A 44 -4.52 -8.88 6.59
C GLY A 44 -4.85 -9.22 5.13
N SER A 45 -4.23 -10.28 4.61
CA SER A 45 -4.40 -10.72 3.21
C SER A 45 -5.83 -11.08 2.80
N ASP A 46 -6.68 -11.28 3.80
CA ASP A 46 -7.99 -11.90 3.71
C ASP A 46 -9.12 -10.92 4.08
N LEU A 47 -8.78 -9.63 4.28
CA LEU A 47 -9.77 -8.58 4.45
C LEU A 47 -10.41 -8.18 3.12
N PRO A 48 -11.76 -8.13 3.03
CA PRO A 48 -12.44 -7.57 1.88
C PRO A 48 -12.30 -6.04 1.84
N GLU A 49 -12.32 -5.47 0.65
CA GLU A 49 -12.38 -4.01 0.45
C GLU A 49 -13.73 -3.46 0.94
N LEU A 50 -13.68 -2.34 1.66
CA LEU A 50 -14.81 -1.54 2.06
C LEU A 50 -15.38 -0.77 0.87
N LYS A 51 -16.69 -0.84 0.71
CA LYS A 51 -17.41 -0.05 -0.29
C LYS A 51 -17.62 1.38 0.22
N LEU A 52 -16.59 2.20 0.10
CA LEU A 52 -16.62 3.61 0.49
C LEU A 52 -16.96 4.51 -0.70
N GLU A 53 -17.82 5.49 -0.48
CA GLU A 53 -18.03 6.56 -1.45
C GLU A 53 -16.98 7.65 -1.22
N THR A 54 -16.17 7.96 -2.24
CA THR A 54 -15.24 9.10 -2.17
C THR A 54 -15.99 10.38 -2.51
N VAL A 55 -15.96 11.33 -1.59
CA VAL A 55 -16.61 12.63 -1.73
C VAL A 55 -15.55 13.72 -1.76
N LEU A 56 -15.60 14.55 -2.80
CA LEU A 56 -14.67 15.66 -2.99
C LEU A 56 -15.28 16.93 -2.40
N VAL A 57 -14.53 17.59 -1.53
CA VAL A 57 -14.99 18.73 -0.74
C VAL A 57 -14.32 20.00 -1.21
N GLU A 58 -15.10 20.94 -1.75
CA GLU A 58 -14.65 22.28 -2.14
C GLU A 58 -14.28 23.07 -0.87
N ASN A 59 -12.99 23.19 -0.57
CA ASN A 59 -12.47 23.93 0.60
C ASN A 59 -11.56 25.08 0.15
N PHE A 60 -12.10 26.04 -0.59
CA PHE A 60 -11.32 27.16 -1.13
C PHE A 60 -11.36 28.38 -0.21
N ARG A 61 -10.21 29.01 0.00
CA ARG A 61 -10.07 30.24 0.80
C ARG A 61 -10.81 31.42 0.19
N ASN A 62 -10.92 31.46 -1.14
CA ASN A 62 -11.59 32.54 -1.85
C ASN A 62 -12.02 32.11 -3.26
N LYS A 63 -12.83 32.97 -3.91
CA LYS A 63 -13.32 32.75 -5.28
C LYS A 63 -12.20 32.65 -6.33
N ALA A 64 -11.05 33.30 -6.11
CA ALA A 64 -9.95 33.28 -7.06
C ALA A 64 -9.24 31.91 -7.07
N GLU A 65 -9.08 31.29 -5.89
CA GLU A 65 -8.59 29.92 -5.76
C GLU A 65 -9.55 28.93 -6.42
N ARG A 66 -10.85 28.99 -6.10
CA ARG A 66 -11.88 28.16 -6.73
C ARG A 66 -11.83 28.22 -8.25
N LYS A 67 -11.61 29.41 -8.83
CA LYS A 67 -11.49 29.58 -10.29
C LYS A 67 -10.37 28.71 -10.89
N ARG A 68 -9.27 28.50 -10.17
CA ARG A 68 -8.15 27.66 -10.63
C ARG A 68 -8.47 26.17 -10.65
N PHE A 69 -9.48 25.75 -9.89
CA PHE A 69 -9.97 24.37 -9.84
C PHE A 69 -11.18 24.12 -10.77
N THR A 70 -11.66 25.14 -11.51
CA THR A 70 -12.91 25.04 -12.29
C THR A 70 -12.90 23.87 -13.27
N GLU A 71 -11.79 23.71 -14.00
CA GLU A 71 -11.64 22.63 -14.98
C GLU A 71 -11.69 21.25 -14.31
N LEU A 72 -10.89 21.05 -13.25
CA LEU A 72 -10.87 19.82 -12.47
C LEU A 72 -12.28 19.50 -11.91
N ILE A 73 -12.94 20.46 -11.25
CA ILE A 73 -14.28 20.26 -10.69
C ILE A 73 -15.29 19.86 -11.78
N SER A 74 -15.22 20.50 -12.95
CA SER A 74 -16.10 20.17 -14.07
C SER A 74 -15.87 18.74 -14.56
N ASN A 75 -14.61 18.32 -14.70
CA ASN A 75 -14.25 16.98 -15.14
C ASN A 75 -14.68 15.92 -14.13
N LEU A 76 -14.49 16.17 -12.83
CA LEU A 76 -14.88 15.25 -11.76
C LEU A 76 -16.40 15.05 -11.67
N LYS A 77 -17.18 16.10 -11.91
CA LYS A 77 -18.64 15.96 -11.98
C LYS A 77 -19.08 15.11 -13.17
N ASN A 78 -18.37 15.20 -14.29
CA ASN A 78 -18.65 14.41 -15.49
C ASN A 78 -18.31 12.92 -15.32
N THR A 79 -17.36 12.57 -14.44
CA THR A 79 -17.05 11.18 -14.10
C THR A 79 -18.03 10.57 -13.08
N GLY A 80 -18.98 11.35 -12.58
CA GLY A 80 -19.96 10.92 -11.59
C GLY A 80 -19.48 11.00 -10.14
N LEU A 81 -18.31 11.60 -9.89
CA LEU A 81 -17.84 11.82 -8.51
C LEU A 81 -18.66 12.91 -7.82
N LYS A 82 -18.98 12.66 -6.56
CA LYS A 82 -19.73 13.61 -5.74
C LYS A 82 -18.81 14.74 -5.28
N VAL A 83 -19.15 15.96 -5.69
CA VAL A 83 -18.45 17.18 -5.28
C VAL A 83 -19.41 18.07 -4.50
N MET A 84 -19.03 18.47 -3.29
CA MET A 84 -19.86 19.29 -2.39
C MET A 84 -19.06 20.39 -1.70
N SER A 85 -19.74 21.35 -1.09
CA SER A 85 -19.10 22.39 -0.28
C SER A 85 -18.62 21.85 1.08
N ALA A 86 -17.67 22.56 1.70
CA ALA A 86 -17.21 22.24 3.05
C ALA A 86 -18.35 22.22 4.09
N ASP A 87 -19.31 23.15 3.99
CA ASP A 87 -20.45 23.23 4.90
C ASP A 87 -21.36 21.99 4.78
N GLU A 88 -21.62 21.52 3.56
CA GLU A 88 -22.40 20.30 3.31
C GLU A 88 -21.67 19.04 3.80
N ALA A 89 -20.34 19.00 3.64
CA ALA A 89 -19.52 17.87 4.05
C ALA A 89 -19.46 17.69 5.57
N THR A 90 -19.80 18.72 6.37
CA THR A 90 -19.81 18.61 7.83
C THR A 90 -20.77 17.52 8.34
N ALA A 91 -21.88 17.27 7.63
CA ALA A 91 -22.84 16.24 7.97
C ALA A 91 -22.32 14.81 7.76
N LEU A 92 -21.24 14.65 6.99
CA LEU A 92 -20.60 13.37 6.70
C LEU A 92 -19.37 13.12 7.57
N VAL A 93 -19.01 14.06 8.45
CA VAL A 93 -17.88 13.89 9.37
C VAL A 93 -18.16 12.74 10.32
N GLY A 94 -17.31 11.71 10.28
CA GLY A 94 -17.42 10.55 11.17
C GLY A 94 -18.40 9.47 10.68
N ASP A 95 -18.93 9.60 9.46
CA ASP A 95 -19.62 8.51 8.79
C ASP A 95 -18.60 7.64 8.06
N ASP A 96 -18.48 6.38 8.48
CA ASP A 96 -17.50 5.43 7.97
C ASP A 96 -17.76 4.98 6.53
N ASN A 97 -18.90 5.34 5.92
CA ASN A 97 -19.22 5.03 4.53
C ASN A 97 -18.58 6.03 3.55
N TYR A 98 -18.07 7.16 4.02
CA TYR A 98 -17.58 8.23 3.17
C TYR A 98 -16.10 8.52 3.38
N ARG A 99 -15.34 8.55 2.30
CA ARG A 99 -13.99 9.10 2.30
C ARG A 99 -14.00 10.53 1.79
N LEU A 100 -13.73 11.47 2.68
CA LEU A 100 -13.71 12.90 2.36
C LEU A 100 -12.32 13.33 1.87
N VAL A 101 -12.28 13.97 0.70
CA VAL A 101 -11.05 14.51 0.08
C VAL A 101 -11.21 16.01 -0.14
N LEU A 102 -10.37 16.81 0.52
CA LEU A 102 -10.36 18.25 0.36
C LEU A 102 -9.71 18.68 -0.95
N LEU A 103 -10.38 19.57 -1.67
CA LEU A 103 -9.83 20.31 -2.79
C LEU A 103 -9.44 21.72 -2.30
N GLY A 104 -8.15 22.05 -2.33
CA GLY A 104 -7.67 23.42 -2.06
C GLY A 104 -7.12 23.64 -0.65
N GLY A 105 -7.71 24.59 0.08
CA GLY A 105 -7.27 25.20 1.34
C GLY A 105 -6.78 24.24 2.44
N PRO A 106 -6.18 24.77 3.52
CA PRO A 106 -5.44 23.97 4.50
C PRO A 106 -6.32 22.84 5.04
N ALA A 107 -5.71 21.67 5.24
CA ALA A 107 -6.39 20.54 5.85
C ALA A 107 -7.00 20.98 7.19
N GLN A 108 -8.32 21.05 7.23
CA GLN A 108 -9.05 21.07 8.48
C GLN A 108 -9.40 19.62 8.76
N ASN A 109 -8.98 19.12 9.92
CA ASN A 109 -9.18 17.73 10.35
C ASN A 109 -8.31 16.71 9.61
N ARG A 110 -8.41 15.43 10.01
CA ARG A 110 -7.65 14.27 9.49
C ARG A 110 -8.05 13.87 8.07
N TRP A 111 -8.54 14.80 7.26
CA TRP A 111 -9.02 14.54 5.91
C TRP A 111 -7.88 14.45 4.91
N LEU A 112 -8.04 13.62 3.89
CA LEU A 112 -7.11 13.60 2.76
C LEU A 112 -7.23 14.92 2.01
N GLN A 113 -6.09 15.50 1.64
CA GLN A 113 -6.05 16.76 0.92
C GLN A 113 -5.38 16.57 -0.43
N PHE A 114 -6.05 17.03 -1.49
CA PHE A 114 -5.43 17.22 -2.79
C PHE A 114 -4.94 18.66 -2.91
N ARG A 115 -3.61 18.80 -2.97
CA ARG A 115 -2.94 20.08 -3.20
C ARG A 115 -2.02 19.94 -4.43
N PRO A 116 -2.37 20.57 -5.56
CA PRO A 116 -1.53 20.52 -6.73
C PRO A 116 -0.23 21.32 -6.49
N LEU A 117 0.88 20.87 -7.09
CA LEU A 117 2.16 21.57 -7.07
C LEU A 117 2.05 22.91 -7.83
N ASP A 118 1.36 22.86 -8.96
CA ASP A 118 0.96 24.01 -9.74
C ASP A 118 -0.34 23.72 -10.51
N PHE A 119 -0.93 24.74 -11.11
CA PHE A 119 -2.25 24.63 -11.76
C PHE A 119 -2.18 24.22 -13.23
N THR A 120 -0.98 23.98 -13.76
CA THR A 120 -0.74 23.44 -15.11
C THR A 120 -0.89 21.92 -15.03
N GLY A 121 -1.83 21.36 -15.77
CA GLY A 121 -2.09 19.91 -15.72
C GLY A 121 -2.66 19.44 -14.36
N ILE A 122 -3.62 20.19 -13.83
CA ILE A 122 -4.26 19.87 -12.54
C ILE A 122 -5.02 18.53 -12.59
N ASN A 123 -5.52 18.12 -13.76
CA ASN A 123 -6.24 16.85 -13.92
C ASN A 123 -5.29 15.66 -13.79
N GLU A 124 -4.13 15.73 -14.44
CA GLU A 124 -3.09 14.71 -14.41
C GLU A 124 -2.52 14.56 -13.00
N GLN A 125 -2.32 15.68 -12.30
CA GLN A 125 -1.92 15.66 -10.89
C GLN A 125 -2.99 15.02 -10.00
N PHE A 126 -4.28 15.28 -10.26
CA PHE A 126 -5.36 14.66 -9.51
C PHE A 126 -5.46 13.15 -9.80
N GLU A 127 -5.25 12.73 -11.04
CA GLU A 127 -5.17 11.31 -11.42
C GLU A 127 -4.01 10.60 -10.70
N MET A 128 -2.84 11.22 -10.66
CA MET A 128 -1.72 10.66 -9.89
C MET A 128 -2.03 10.61 -8.39
N PHE A 129 -2.69 11.63 -7.84
CA PHE A 129 -3.15 11.62 -6.46
C PHE A 129 -4.17 10.49 -6.22
N SER A 130 -5.12 10.27 -7.12
CA SER A 130 -6.12 9.23 -6.94
C SER A 130 -5.49 7.83 -6.98
N LEU A 131 -4.59 7.58 -7.92
CA LEU A 131 -3.88 6.30 -8.01
C LEU A 131 -3.00 6.02 -6.78
N THR A 132 -2.47 7.06 -6.14
CA THR A 132 -1.49 6.90 -5.04
C THR A 132 -2.10 7.00 -3.64
N LYS A 133 -3.18 7.76 -3.47
CA LYS A 133 -3.78 8.07 -2.16
C LYS A 133 -5.23 7.61 -2.04
N LEU A 134 -5.88 7.32 -3.16
CA LEU A 134 -7.29 6.96 -3.19
C LEU A 134 -7.53 5.45 -3.40
N GLY A 135 -6.53 4.62 -3.08
CA GLY A 135 -6.60 3.16 -3.17
C GLY A 135 -7.68 2.51 -2.30
N PRO A 136 -7.81 1.17 -2.40
CA PRO A 136 -8.81 0.39 -1.67
C PRO A 136 -8.59 0.52 -0.16
N VAL A 137 -9.68 0.53 0.58
CA VAL A 137 -9.68 0.61 2.05
C VAL A 137 -10.25 -0.68 2.60
N TYR A 138 -9.61 -1.25 3.62
CA TYR A 138 -9.99 -2.54 4.20
C TYR A 138 -10.65 -2.41 5.58
N LEU A 139 -10.27 -1.38 6.34
CA LEU A 139 -10.83 -1.11 7.67
C LEU A 139 -11.02 0.40 7.87
N SER A 140 -12.02 0.74 8.66
CA SER A 140 -12.20 2.08 9.24
C SER A 140 -11.85 2.11 10.72
N ASN A 141 -11.72 3.31 11.29
CA ASN A 141 -11.62 3.56 12.73
C ASN A 141 -10.56 2.75 13.49
N ILE A 142 -9.36 2.70 12.92
CA ILE A 142 -8.26 1.90 13.46
C ILE A 142 -7.73 2.54 14.73
N LYS A 143 -7.71 1.78 15.83
CA LYS A 143 -7.20 2.21 17.13
C LYS A 143 -6.19 1.20 17.65
N ALA A 144 -5.18 1.69 18.34
CA ALA A 144 -4.19 0.85 19.01
C ALA A 144 -4.16 1.18 20.51
N GLU A 145 -4.49 0.18 21.32
CA GLU A 145 -4.43 0.25 22.77
C GLU A 145 -3.23 -0.55 23.28
N PHE A 146 -2.55 0.01 24.27
CA PHE A 146 -1.33 -0.56 24.81
C PHE A 146 -1.46 -0.74 26.31
N GLY A 147 -0.94 -1.85 26.82
CA GLY A 147 -0.84 -2.08 28.25
C GLY A 147 0.42 -1.46 28.86
N GLY A 148 0.52 -1.57 30.19
CA GLY A 148 1.78 -1.36 30.90
C GLY A 148 2.24 0.10 30.93
N ASN A 149 3.47 0.33 30.51
CA ASN A 149 4.24 1.57 30.71
C ASN A 149 4.39 2.43 29.45
N VAL A 150 3.51 2.22 28.47
CA VAL A 150 3.40 3.11 27.32
C VAL A 150 2.69 4.37 27.78
N SER A 151 3.41 5.50 27.77
CA SER A 151 2.92 6.76 28.34
C SER A 151 2.01 7.52 27.38
N GLN A 152 2.32 7.45 26.08
CA GLN A 152 1.54 8.13 25.05
C GLN A 152 1.74 7.46 23.69
N VAL A 153 0.68 7.42 22.87
CA VAL A 153 0.72 6.96 21.48
C VAL A 153 0.02 7.98 20.58
N ARG A 154 0.51 8.13 19.35
CA ARG A 154 -0.06 9.03 18.34
C ARG A 154 0.00 8.41 16.94
N PRO A 155 -0.99 8.67 16.07
CA PRO A 155 -2.27 9.29 16.41
C PRO A 155 -3.10 8.35 17.30
N ASP A 156 -4.07 8.87 18.06
CA ASP A 156 -4.94 8.01 18.89
C ASP A 156 -5.83 7.08 18.04
N GLN A 157 -6.12 7.50 16.80
CA GLN A 157 -6.94 6.77 15.84
C GLN A 157 -6.55 7.15 14.42
N VAL A 158 -6.57 6.17 13.52
CA VAL A 158 -6.41 6.35 12.07
C VAL A 158 -7.77 6.10 11.42
N PRO A 159 -8.25 6.99 10.53
CA PRO A 159 -9.59 6.86 9.95
C PRO A 159 -9.72 5.63 9.04
N PHE A 160 -8.70 5.33 8.23
CA PHE A 160 -8.73 4.26 7.24
C PHE A 160 -7.41 3.51 7.17
N LEU A 161 -7.49 2.21 6.90
CA LEU A 161 -6.35 1.34 6.57
C LEU A 161 -6.52 0.93 5.11
N ASP A 162 -5.66 1.47 4.24
CA ASP A 162 -5.60 1.14 2.82
C ASP A 162 -4.53 0.09 2.54
N ASP A 163 -4.18 -0.11 1.26
CA ASP A 163 -3.03 -0.95 0.86
C ASP A 163 -1.71 -0.49 1.47
N GLN A 164 -1.63 0.78 1.91
CA GLN A 164 -0.46 1.29 2.60
C GLN A 164 -0.56 1.00 4.09
N SER A 165 0.58 0.66 4.68
CA SER A 165 0.67 0.52 6.12
C SER A 165 0.48 1.87 6.81
N THR A 166 -0.28 1.89 7.90
CA THR A 166 -0.34 3.05 8.80
C THR A 166 0.57 2.86 10.01
N TYR A 167 0.88 3.94 10.72
CA TYR A 167 1.80 3.93 11.84
C TYR A 167 1.17 4.55 13.09
N PHE A 168 1.35 3.88 14.22
CA PHE A 168 1.19 4.45 15.55
C PHE A 168 2.59 4.60 16.16
N VAL A 169 2.97 5.80 16.57
CA VAL A 169 4.23 6.04 17.28
C VAL A 169 3.92 6.21 18.74
N GLY A 170 4.67 5.53 19.61
CA GLY A 170 4.48 5.60 21.05
C GLY A 170 5.76 5.89 21.82
N GLN A 171 5.57 6.41 23.04
CA GLN A 171 6.61 6.61 24.04
C GLN A 171 6.43 5.61 25.18
N PHE A 172 7.54 5.14 25.74
CA PHE A 172 7.56 4.28 26.93
C PHE A 172 8.60 4.77 27.94
N GLU A 173 8.36 4.48 29.22
CA GLU A 173 9.28 4.85 30.30
C GLU A 173 10.50 3.92 30.36
N GLU A 174 10.28 2.61 30.25
CA GLU A 174 11.33 1.59 30.27
C GLU A 174 11.06 0.50 29.20
N PRO A 175 12.07 -0.06 28.53
CA PRO A 175 11.81 -1.09 27.52
C PRO A 175 11.36 -2.40 28.19
N MET A 176 10.12 -2.83 27.94
CA MET A 176 9.57 -4.08 28.46
C MET A 176 8.60 -4.74 27.48
N LYS A 177 8.22 -6.00 27.75
CA LYS A 177 7.14 -6.65 27.01
C LYS A 177 5.80 -6.06 27.43
N THR A 178 5.01 -5.61 26.47
CA THR A 178 3.67 -5.07 26.72
C THR A 178 2.62 -5.70 25.82
N ARG A 179 1.35 -5.64 26.24
CA ARG A 179 0.22 -6.08 25.42
C ARG A 179 -0.17 -4.96 24.45
N VAL A 180 -0.52 -5.35 23.24
CA VAL A 180 -1.11 -4.47 22.24
C VAL A 180 -2.44 -5.07 21.77
N ASN A 181 -3.44 -4.22 21.64
CA ASN A 181 -4.74 -4.52 21.06
C ASN A 181 -5.01 -3.51 19.95
N ILE A 182 -5.02 -3.97 18.71
CA ILE A 182 -5.36 -3.18 17.55
C ILE A 182 -6.78 -3.53 17.17
N THR A 183 -7.63 -2.53 17.00
CA THR A 183 -9.01 -2.70 16.55
C THR A 183 -9.24 -1.92 15.27
N GLY A 184 -10.12 -2.42 14.43
CA GLY A 184 -10.61 -1.75 13.23
C GLY A 184 -12.01 -2.22 12.91
N GLU A 185 -12.73 -1.45 12.09
CA GLU A 185 -14.15 -1.67 11.82
C GLU A 185 -14.36 -2.03 10.35
N THR A 186 -15.30 -2.96 10.14
CA THR A 186 -15.96 -3.23 8.87
C THR A 186 -17.46 -2.96 9.06
N PRO A 187 -18.26 -2.85 7.99
CA PRO A 187 -19.71 -2.66 8.10
C PRO A 187 -20.41 -3.71 8.97
N ASP A 188 -19.88 -4.93 8.99
CA ASP A 188 -20.53 -6.07 9.65
C ASP A 188 -19.94 -6.38 11.03
N LEU A 189 -18.65 -6.09 11.26
CA LEU A 189 -17.89 -6.62 12.38
C LEU A 189 -16.73 -5.70 12.80
N THR A 190 -16.40 -5.72 14.09
CA THR A 190 -15.11 -5.20 14.60
C THR A 190 -14.05 -6.29 14.49
N VAL A 191 -12.96 -5.96 13.80
CA VAL A 191 -11.77 -6.80 13.67
C VAL A 191 -10.78 -6.42 14.76
N ASN A 192 -10.14 -7.41 15.37
CA ASN A 192 -9.09 -7.15 16.35
C ASN A 192 -7.83 -8.00 16.11
N ALA A 193 -6.69 -7.42 16.45
CA ALA A 193 -5.41 -8.10 16.54
C ALA A 193 -4.80 -7.84 17.91
N ASN A 194 -4.67 -8.92 18.67
CA ASN A 194 -4.10 -8.90 20.00
C ASN A 194 -2.74 -9.60 19.99
N GLY A 195 -1.78 -9.07 20.72
CA GLY A 195 -0.52 -9.75 20.91
C GLY A 195 0.38 -9.12 21.95
N ILE A 196 1.58 -9.70 22.06
CA ILE A 196 2.63 -9.20 22.95
C ILE A 196 3.67 -8.50 22.08
N MET A 197 3.87 -7.23 22.34
CA MET A 197 4.93 -6.42 21.76
C MET A 197 6.16 -6.50 22.66
N ASP A 198 7.29 -6.89 22.09
CA ASP A 198 8.57 -6.89 22.80
C ASP A 198 9.35 -5.61 22.51
N LEU A 199 9.29 -4.64 23.43
CA LEU A 199 10.05 -3.40 23.32
C LEU A 199 11.50 -3.56 23.79
N THR A 200 11.94 -4.73 24.26
CA THR A 200 13.32 -4.90 24.75
C THR A 200 14.32 -5.12 23.63
N THR A 201 13.86 -5.69 22.51
CA THR A 201 14.69 -6.00 21.36
C THR A 201 14.78 -4.79 20.43
N PHE A 202 15.99 -4.51 19.95
CA PHE A 202 16.18 -3.55 18.86
C PHE A 202 16.14 -4.28 17.53
N VAL A 203 15.40 -3.74 16.58
CA VAL A 203 15.46 -4.21 15.20
C VAL A 203 16.37 -3.25 14.45
N PRO A 204 17.50 -3.70 13.86
CA PRO A 204 18.29 -2.88 12.98
C PRO A 204 17.48 -2.63 11.70
N HIS A 205 16.65 -1.59 11.73
CA HIS A 205 15.89 -1.15 10.58
C HIS A 205 16.71 -0.07 9.87
N GLU A 206 16.87 -0.18 8.54
CA GLU A 206 17.65 0.76 7.71
C GLU A 206 17.13 2.22 7.72
N ALA A 207 16.01 2.49 8.40
CA ALA A 207 15.37 3.80 8.54
C ALA A 207 15.61 4.43 9.93
N SER A 208 16.81 4.31 10.48
CA SER A 208 17.04 4.49 11.92
C SER A 208 16.88 5.91 12.48
N GLY A 209 16.86 6.97 11.66
CA GLY A 209 16.72 8.37 12.12
C GLY A 209 15.29 8.93 12.20
N VAL A 210 14.25 8.10 11.99
CA VAL A 210 12.92 8.61 11.62
C VAL A 210 11.92 8.69 12.78
N LEU A 211 12.06 7.88 13.84
CA LEU A 211 11.00 7.74 14.86
C LEU A 211 10.74 9.01 15.68
N ALA A 212 11.81 9.71 16.09
CA ALA A 212 11.67 10.98 16.81
C ALA A 212 11.06 12.08 15.93
N GLN A 213 11.41 12.09 14.64
CA GLN A 213 10.82 13.01 13.66
C GLN A 213 9.34 12.68 13.42
N LEU A 214 9.01 11.40 13.22
CA LEU A 214 7.63 10.95 13.02
C LEU A 214 6.74 11.27 14.22
N TRP A 215 7.29 11.20 15.45
CA TRP A 215 6.60 11.66 16.65
C TRP A 215 6.29 13.16 16.64
N GLN A 216 7.24 13.98 16.20
CA GLN A 216 7.03 15.43 16.03
C GLN A 216 6.01 15.71 14.92
N ASP A 217 6.10 15.02 13.79
CA ASP A 217 5.19 15.16 12.64
C ASP A 217 3.74 14.84 13.04
N LEU A 218 3.56 13.82 13.89
CA LEU A 218 2.25 13.42 14.42
C LEU A 218 1.78 14.26 15.62
N ASN A 219 2.53 15.28 16.05
CA ASN A 219 2.15 16.17 17.15
C ASN A 219 1.19 17.27 16.66
N PRO A 220 -0.10 17.24 17.02
CA PRO A 220 -1.09 18.19 16.51
C PRO A 220 -0.88 19.63 17.00
N LYS A 221 -0.09 19.85 18.08
CA LYS A 221 0.17 21.21 18.61
C LYS A 221 1.21 22.00 17.80
N GLU A 222 2.01 21.36 16.95
CA GLU A 222 3.07 22.03 16.18
C GLU A 222 2.88 21.92 14.66
N ASN A 223 2.03 21.00 14.16
CA ASN A 223 1.95 20.68 12.72
C ASN A 223 0.61 20.95 12.02
N LEU A 224 -0.17 21.92 12.51
CA LEU A 224 -1.36 22.40 11.77
C LEU A 224 -1.01 23.19 10.50
N GLU A 225 0.26 23.52 10.25
CA GLU A 225 0.69 24.27 9.05
C GLU A 225 1.53 23.47 8.04
N ASN A 226 2.09 22.30 8.39
CA ASN A 226 3.15 21.68 7.57
C ASN A 226 3.07 20.16 7.34
N PHE A 227 2.00 19.45 7.74
CA PHE A 227 1.87 18.04 7.38
C PHE A 227 1.44 17.88 5.92
N ASP A 228 2.41 17.94 5.02
CA ASP A 228 2.28 17.57 3.61
C ASP A 228 2.89 16.17 3.42
N PRO A 229 2.08 15.11 3.22
CA PRO A 229 2.60 13.76 3.01
C PRO A 229 3.38 13.58 1.69
N LEU A 230 3.48 14.62 0.84
CA LEU A 230 4.44 14.67 -0.28
C LEU A 230 5.87 15.05 0.15
N GLN A 231 6.09 15.55 1.37
CA GLN A 231 7.43 15.84 1.90
C GLN A 231 8.06 14.69 2.68
N PHE A 232 7.34 13.57 2.89
CA PHE A 232 8.00 12.32 3.27
C PHE A 232 8.72 11.75 2.05
N ASP A 233 9.91 12.30 1.84
CA ASP A 233 10.73 12.19 0.66
C ASP A 233 11.26 10.75 0.51
N ILE A 234 10.44 9.85 -0.07
CA ILE A 234 10.91 8.57 -0.62
C ILE A 234 12.04 8.82 -1.63
N LYS A 235 12.12 10.04 -2.21
CA LYS A 235 13.27 10.47 -3.00
C LYS A 235 14.58 10.47 -2.22
N LYS A 236 14.66 10.62 -0.88
CA LYS A 236 15.92 10.40 -0.13
C LYS A 236 16.32 8.92 -0.06
N ILE A 237 15.34 8.01 0.00
CA ILE A 237 15.59 6.56 -0.02
C ILE A 237 15.95 6.09 -1.45
N VAL A 238 15.33 6.67 -2.47
CA VAL A 238 15.55 6.33 -3.88
C VAL A 238 16.80 7.02 -4.46
N THR A 239 17.13 8.27 -4.11
CA THR A 239 18.37 8.92 -4.60
C THR A 239 19.64 8.38 -3.95
N GLY A 240 19.57 7.81 -2.74
CA GLY A 240 20.73 7.15 -2.12
C GLY A 240 21.05 5.79 -2.72
N SER A 241 20.03 5.05 -3.16
CA SER A 241 20.16 3.65 -3.63
C SER A 241 20.23 3.51 -5.15
N PHE A 242 19.70 4.46 -5.93
CA PHE A 242 19.76 4.41 -7.40
C PHE A 242 21.17 4.46 -8.00
N PRO A 243 22.14 5.27 -7.47
CA PRO A 243 23.52 5.23 -7.94
C PRO A 243 24.21 3.90 -7.61
N ILE A 244 23.89 3.31 -6.45
CA ILE A 244 24.45 2.03 -6.00
C ILE A 244 23.90 0.89 -6.86
N LEU A 245 22.60 0.91 -7.18
CA LEU A 245 21.97 -0.06 -8.07
C LEU A 245 22.60 0.00 -9.48
N LEU A 246 22.80 1.20 -10.02
CA LEU A 246 23.49 1.39 -11.31
C LEU A 246 24.96 0.94 -11.25
N ALA A 247 25.67 1.19 -10.14
CA ALA A 247 27.04 0.73 -9.96
C ALA A 247 27.13 -0.81 -9.87
N VAL A 248 26.17 -1.47 -9.20
CA VAL A 248 26.08 -2.94 -9.13
C VAL A 248 25.76 -3.54 -10.49
N ILE A 249 24.82 -2.96 -11.23
CA ILE A 249 24.51 -3.37 -12.62
C ILE A 249 25.73 -3.17 -13.52
N GLY A 250 26.43 -2.03 -13.40
CA GLY A 250 27.67 -1.76 -14.13
C GLY A 250 28.79 -2.74 -13.81
N LEU A 251 29.01 -3.06 -12.53
CA LEU A 251 29.98 -4.06 -12.08
C LEU A 251 29.62 -5.47 -12.55
N PHE A 252 28.34 -5.83 -12.57
CA PHE A 252 27.86 -7.11 -13.08
C PHE A 252 28.10 -7.24 -14.59
N LEU A 253 27.82 -6.19 -15.36
CA LEU A 253 28.09 -6.14 -16.79
C LEU A 253 29.60 -6.16 -17.09
N MET A 254 30.42 -5.47 -16.29
CA MET A 254 31.88 -5.57 -16.39
C MET A 254 32.38 -6.96 -16.01
N TYR A 255 31.84 -7.61 -14.97
CA TYR A 255 32.22 -8.97 -14.58
C TYR A 255 31.91 -9.98 -15.70
N ILE A 256 30.76 -9.85 -16.37
CA ILE A 256 30.42 -10.65 -17.55
C ILE A 256 31.39 -10.37 -18.70
N SER A 257 31.77 -9.10 -18.91
CA SER A 257 32.66 -8.69 -20.01
C SER A 257 34.13 -9.02 -19.77
N VAL A 258 34.58 -9.08 -18.51
CA VAL A 258 35.97 -9.33 -18.10
C VAL A 258 36.22 -10.80 -17.80
N ARG A 259 35.19 -11.66 -17.74
CA ARG A 259 35.41 -13.11 -17.61
C ARG A 259 36.19 -13.60 -18.83
N PRO A 260 37.44 -14.08 -18.67
CA PRO A 260 38.18 -14.62 -19.81
C PRO A 260 37.46 -15.87 -20.30
N SER A 261 37.18 -15.88 -21.61
CA SER A 261 36.60 -16.95 -22.42
C SER A 261 37.42 -18.24 -22.37
N ARG A 262 37.53 -18.89 -21.21
CA ARG A 262 38.25 -20.16 -21.03
C ARG A 262 37.35 -21.39 -20.98
N LEU A 263 36.04 -21.22 -21.17
CA LEU A 263 35.07 -22.34 -21.20
C LEU A 263 34.43 -22.58 -22.58
N LYS A 264 34.82 -21.85 -23.63
CA LYS A 264 34.17 -21.91 -24.96
C LYS A 264 34.94 -22.64 -26.07
N THR A 265 35.89 -23.52 -25.73
CA THR A 265 36.58 -24.33 -26.77
C THR A 265 36.30 -25.83 -26.68
N GLY A 266 35.69 -26.31 -25.58
CA GLY A 266 35.31 -27.73 -25.41
C GLY A 266 33.90 -28.06 -25.88
N MET A 267 32.90 -27.26 -25.50
CA MET A 267 31.48 -27.57 -25.78
C MET A 267 31.01 -27.21 -27.19
N ILE A 268 31.64 -26.23 -27.86
CA ILE A 268 31.23 -25.85 -29.22
C ILE A 268 31.59 -26.94 -30.23
N LYS A 269 32.69 -27.68 -30.01
CA LYS A 269 33.04 -28.85 -30.84
C LYS A 269 32.09 -30.03 -30.64
N GLN A 270 31.53 -30.19 -29.43
CA GLN A 270 30.59 -31.28 -29.15
C GLN A 270 29.19 -30.99 -29.69
N MET A 271 28.76 -29.72 -29.74
CA MET A 271 27.45 -29.36 -30.29
C MET A 271 27.41 -29.31 -31.83
N ASP A 272 28.51 -28.96 -32.51
CA ASP A 272 28.53 -28.96 -33.98
C ASP A 272 28.46 -30.38 -34.57
N ASP A 273 29.11 -31.37 -33.95
CA ASP A 273 29.09 -32.77 -34.43
C ASP A 273 27.72 -33.45 -34.22
N GLU A 274 26.93 -32.98 -33.25
CA GLU A 274 25.62 -33.54 -32.89
C GLU A 274 24.45 -32.85 -33.63
N PHE A 275 24.60 -31.56 -33.98
CA PHE A 275 23.56 -30.78 -34.66
C PHE A 275 23.53 -30.95 -36.19
N TRP A 276 24.66 -31.28 -36.83
CA TRP A 276 24.73 -31.45 -38.29
C TRP A 276 24.50 -32.88 -38.78
N ASN A 277 24.40 -33.87 -37.88
CA ASN A 277 24.24 -35.29 -38.24
C ASN A 277 22.88 -35.90 -37.87
N THR A 278 21.89 -35.10 -37.44
CA THR A 278 20.53 -35.60 -37.19
C THR A 278 19.67 -35.43 -38.46
N PRO A 279 19.13 -36.52 -39.04
CA PRO A 279 18.24 -36.43 -40.20
C PRO A 279 16.98 -35.65 -39.83
N ILE A 280 16.59 -34.68 -40.68
CA ILE A 280 15.42 -33.83 -40.49
C ILE A 280 14.16 -34.61 -40.91
N GLU A 281 13.81 -35.65 -40.17
CA GLU A 281 12.46 -36.20 -40.19
C GLU A 281 12.10 -36.52 -38.74
N GLU A 282 10.93 -36.02 -38.32
CA GLU A 282 10.31 -36.23 -37.00
C GLU A 282 10.73 -35.27 -35.87
N THR A 283 10.34 -33.99 -35.98
CA THR A 283 10.02 -33.19 -34.78
C THR A 283 8.53 -32.82 -34.75
N PRO A 284 7.80 -33.07 -33.63
CA PRO A 284 6.34 -32.85 -33.53
C PRO A 284 5.88 -31.40 -33.67
N LEU A 285 6.82 -30.45 -33.65
CA LEU A 285 6.55 -29.02 -33.72
C LEU A 285 6.24 -28.52 -35.13
N TYR A 286 6.65 -29.24 -36.18
CA TYR A 286 6.37 -28.84 -37.57
C TYR A 286 4.95 -29.23 -38.02
N GLN A 287 4.44 -30.38 -37.56
CA GLN A 287 3.07 -30.83 -37.86
C GLN A 287 1.98 -30.01 -37.14
N ALA A 288 2.32 -29.35 -36.02
CA ALA A 288 1.38 -28.49 -35.30
C ALA A 288 1.18 -27.12 -35.97
N TRP A 289 2.11 -26.69 -36.83
CA TRP A 289 2.09 -25.38 -37.48
C TRP A 289 1.25 -25.37 -38.77
N GLU A 290 1.25 -26.45 -39.56
CA GLU A 290 0.47 -26.56 -40.80
C GLU A 290 -1.05 -26.71 -40.60
N HIS A 291 -1.51 -27.17 -39.43
CA HIS A 291 -2.94 -27.41 -39.19
C HIS A 291 -3.71 -26.24 -38.55
N SER A 292 -3.03 -25.13 -38.25
CA SER A 292 -3.64 -24.02 -37.47
C SER A 292 -4.15 -22.84 -38.31
N PHE A 293 -4.03 -22.86 -39.64
CA PHE A 293 -4.47 -21.76 -40.49
C PHE A 293 -5.06 -22.23 -41.84
N PRO A 294 -6.40 -22.33 -41.97
CA PRO A 294 -7.04 -22.33 -43.28
C PRO A 294 -7.16 -20.87 -43.78
N TRP A 295 -6.22 -20.50 -44.64
CA TRP A 295 -6.30 -19.65 -45.84
C TRP A 295 -7.47 -18.69 -46.13
N GLU A 296 -7.08 -17.60 -46.79
CA GLU A 296 -7.79 -16.87 -47.88
C GLU A 296 -8.85 -15.81 -47.51
N LEU A 297 -8.37 -14.59 -47.26
CA LEU A 297 -9.12 -13.38 -47.61
C LEU A 297 -8.97 -13.13 -49.11
N SER A 298 -10.09 -13.14 -49.84
CA SER A 298 -10.13 -12.90 -51.29
C SER A 298 -9.77 -11.44 -51.64
N ASP A 299 -9.10 -11.24 -52.77
CA ASP A 299 -8.69 -9.93 -53.34
C ASP A 299 -9.84 -8.90 -53.55
N LYS A 300 -11.10 -9.27 -53.27
CA LYS A 300 -12.25 -8.36 -53.30
C LYS A 300 -12.36 -7.46 -52.06
N GLU A 301 -11.79 -7.84 -50.92
CA GLU A 301 -11.94 -7.08 -49.66
C GLU A 301 -10.86 -6.01 -49.45
N LEU A 302 -9.76 -6.08 -50.21
CA LEU A 302 -8.66 -5.08 -50.18
C LEU A 302 -8.95 -3.79 -50.97
N LYS A 303 -10.08 -3.68 -51.68
CA LYS A 303 -10.43 -2.50 -52.50
C LYS A 303 -11.48 -1.54 -51.90
N LEU A 304 -11.91 -1.77 -50.66
CA LEU A 304 -12.84 -0.87 -49.95
C LEU A 304 -12.18 -0.03 -48.85
N ALA A 305 -10.85 -0.09 -48.75
CA ALA A 305 -10.06 0.70 -47.79
C ALA A 305 -9.15 1.75 -48.48
N HIS A 306 -9.57 2.25 -49.65
CA HIS A 306 -8.96 3.39 -50.35
C HIS A 306 -10.03 4.33 -50.89
#